data_AF-A0A7V8XW18-F1
#
_entry.id   AF-A0A7V8XW18-F1
#
_cell.length_a   1.000
_cell.length_b   1.000
_cell.length_c   1.000
_cell.angle_alpha   90.00
_cell.angle_beta   90.00
_cell.angle_gamma   90.00
#
_symmetry.space_group_name_H-M   'P 1'
#
loop_
_entity.id
_entity.type
_entity.pdbx_description
1 polymer ?
#
loop_
_entity_poly.entity_id
_entity_poly.type
_entity_poly.pdbx_seq_one_letter_code
_entity_poly.pdbx_strand_id
1 'polypeptide(L)'
;MARYATRSERARRAGGAATQERTWGKDQAVNRTQALRMVTIAAARFIGEEKMLGSIERGKYADLVVLNGDYMAVADDRIDELQPDMTIVGGKVVFEAKSR
;
A
#
# COMPACT_ATOMS: atom_id res chain seq x y z
N MET A 1 -23.30 2.68 20.98
CA MET A 1 -22.34 3.72 20.55
C MET A 1 -21.06 3.02 20.07
N ALA A 2 -20.92 2.85 18.75
CA ALA A 2 -19.72 2.53 17.96
C ALA A 2 -20.20 1.96 16.63
N ARG A 3 -20.48 2.83 15.65
CA ARG A 3 -20.77 2.42 14.27
C ARG A 3 -19.43 2.27 13.56
N TYR A 4 -18.84 1.07 13.60
CA TYR A 4 -17.81 0.71 12.63
C TYR A 4 -18.52 0.54 11.29
N ALA A 5 -18.31 1.48 10.37
CA ALA A 5 -18.73 1.31 8.98
C ALA A 5 -17.95 0.14 8.39
N THR A 6 -18.63 -0.98 8.15
CA THR A 6 -18.08 -2.14 7.45
C THR A 6 -17.84 -1.76 5.99
N ARG A 7 -16.77 -2.34 5.41
CA ARG A 7 -16.33 -2.26 3.99
C ARG A 7 -17.44 -2.49 2.94
N SER A 8 -18.65 -2.87 3.37
CA SER A 8 -19.87 -3.06 2.59
C SER A 8 -20.46 -1.79 1.95
N GLU A 9 -20.04 -0.59 2.34
CA GLU A 9 -20.59 0.65 1.77
C GLU A 9 -20.13 0.94 0.34
N ARG A 10 -18.98 0.39 -0.10
CA ARG A 10 -18.47 0.59 -1.47
C ARG A 10 -19.30 -0.12 -2.55
N ALA A 11 -20.00 -1.20 -2.20
CA ALA A 11 -20.83 -1.94 -3.16
C ALA A 11 -22.09 -1.18 -3.57
N ARG A 12 -22.51 -0.13 -2.84
CA ARG A 12 -23.69 0.69 -3.19
C ARG A 12 -23.39 1.84 -4.16
N ARG A 13 -22.13 2.04 -4.59
CA ARG A 13 -21.77 3.06 -5.59
C ARG A 13 -21.48 2.50 -6.98
N ALA A 14 -21.66 1.20 -7.20
CA ALA A 14 -21.59 0.57 -8.52
C ALA A 14 -22.97 0.55 -9.21
N GLY A 15 -23.69 1.67 -9.16
CA GLY A 15 -25.03 1.81 -9.73
C GLY A 15 -25.21 3.12 -10.46
N GLY A 16 -24.84 3.13 -11.76
CA GLY A 16 -25.35 4.08 -12.74
C GLY A 16 -24.72 5.48 -12.73
N ALA A 17 -23.89 5.75 -13.74
CA ALA A 17 -23.75 7.07 -14.40
C ALA A 17 -23.97 8.33 -13.54
N ALA A 18 -22.93 8.79 -12.81
CA ALA A 18 -22.70 10.22 -12.47
C ALA A 18 -21.52 10.46 -11.48
N THR A 19 -20.45 9.66 -11.52
CA THR A 19 -19.17 10.10 -10.93
C THR A 19 -18.18 10.26 -12.05
N GLN A 20 -18.40 11.25 -12.92
CA GLN A 20 -17.26 11.85 -13.62
C GLN A 20 -16.38 12.51 -12.56
N GLU A 21 -15.43 11.71 -12.08
CA GLU A 21 -14.02 12.03 -11.94
C GLU A 21 -13.69 13.51 -11.68
N ARG A 22 -13.84 13.96 -10.44
CA ARG A 22 -13.09 15.14 -10.00
C ARG A 22 -11.73 14.66 -9.48
N THR A 23 -10.83 14.33 -10.40
CA THR A 23 -9.42 14.05 -10.08
C THR A 23 -8.73 15.39 -9.82
N TRP A 24 -8.46 15.69 -8.56
CA TRP A 24 -7.72 16.90 -8.19
C TRP A 24 -6.24 16.73 -8.49
N GLY A 25 -5.63 17.78 -9.04
CA GLY A 25 -4.19 17.84 -9.23
C GLY A 25 -3.64 16.72 -10.13
N LYS A 26 -4.29 16.48 -11.27
CA LYS A 26 -3.87 15.45 -12.24
C LYS A 26 -2.41 15.62 -12.66
N ASP A 27 -1.94 16.86 -12.77
CA ASP A 27 -0.55 17.19 -13.12
C ASP A 27 0.44 16.88 -12.00
N GLN A 28 -0.03 16.70 -10.76
CA GLN A 28 0.76 16.27 -9.60
C GLN A 28 0.66 14.77 -9.33
N ALA A 29 -0.08 14.02 -10.14
CA ALA A 29 -0.19 12.58 -10.00
C ALA A 29 1.19 11.92 -10.17
N VAL A 30 1.49 10.97 -9.29
CA VAL A 30 2.72 10.18 -9.34
C VAL A 30 2.44 8.83 -9.98
N ASN A 31 3.40 8.30 -10.74
CA ASN A 31 3.32 6.93 -11.22
C ASN A 31 3.57 5.93 -10.07
N ARG A 32 3.21 4.66 -10.25
CA ARG A 32 3.32 3.66 -9.17
C ARG A 32 4.75 3.47 -8.66
N THR A 33 5.76 3.53 -9.53
CA THR A 33 7.15 3.39 -9.13
C THR A 33 7.57 4.55 -8.23
N GLN A 34 7.13 5.77 -8.55
CA GLN A 34 7.33 6.93 -7.69
C GLN A 34 6.62 6.75 -6.35
N ALA A 35 5.34 6.34 -6.36
CA ALA A 35 4.58 6.10 -5.14
C ALA A 35 5.25 5.05 -4.22
N LEU A 36 5.71 3.92 -4.78
CA LEU A 36 6.41 2.88 -4.02
C LEU A 36 7.73 3.41 -3.42
N ARG A 37 8.51 4.18 -4.19
CA ARG A 37 9.76 4.79 -3.70
C ARG A 37 9.50 5.84 -2.62
N MET A 38 8.41 6.61 -2.73
CA MET A 38 8.02 7.61 -1.76
C MET A 38 7.80 7.00 -0.38
N VAL A 39 7.14 5.84 -0.30
CA VAL A 39 6.83 5.16 0.97
C VAL A 39 7.91 4.19 1.45
N THR A 40 9.02 4.06 0.73
CA THR A 40 10.14 3.17 1.08
C THR A 40 11.46 3.95 1.17
N ILE A 41 12.24 4.00 0.09
CA ILE A 41 13.57 4.59 0.02
C ILE A 41 13.54 6.09 0.35
N ALA A 42 12.57 6.84 -0.20
CA ALA A 42 12.50 8.27 0.02
C ALA A 42 12.03 8.62 1.43
N ALA A 43 11.08 7.87 1.99
CA ALA A 43 10.66 8.01 3.38
C ALA A 43 11.84 7.75 4.35
N ALA A 44 12.62 6.69 4.13
CA ALA A 44 13.79 6.39 4.94
C ALA A 44 14.84 7.52 4.89
N ARG A 45 15.11 8.06 3.69
CA ARG A 45 15.98 9.23 3.53
C ARG A 45 15.43 10.48 4.20
N PHE A 46 14.13 10.71 4.11
CA PHE A 46 13.48 11.88 4.69
C PHE A 46 13.64 11.92 6.22
N ILE A 47 13.63 10.76 6.88
CA ILE A 47 13.85 10.65 8.33
C ILE A 47 15.32 10.41 8.72
N GLY A 48 16.24 10.33 7.76
CA GLY A 48 17.68 10.10 8.01
C GLY A 48 18.05 8.66 8.37
N GLU A 49 17.19 7.68 8.09
CA GLU A 49 17.35 6.27 8.43
C GLU A 49 17.63 5.39 7.20
N GLU A 50 18.09 5.95 6.08
CA GLU A 50 18.31 5.21 4.83
C GLU A 50 19.38 4.11 4.92
N LYS A 51 20.22 4.16 5.96
CA LYS A 51 21.20 3.11 6.28
C LYS A 51 20.55 1.89 6.92
N MET A 52 19.37 2.04 7.52
CA MET A 52 18.68 1.00 8.30
C MET A 52 17.36 0.57 7.66
N LEU A 53 16.70 1.44 6.89
CA LEU A 53 15.33 1.26 6.38
C LEU A 53 15.20 1.47 4.86
N GLY A 54 14.04 1.11 4.33
CA GLY A 54 13.55 1.55 3.03
C GLY A 54 14.03 0.75 1.81
N SER A 55 14.98 -0.18 1.96
CA SER A 55 15.36 -1.12 0.89
C SER A 55 15.74 -2.50 1.43
N ILE A 56 15.71 -3.51 0.55
CA ILE A 56 16.07 -4.89 0.86
C ILE A 56 17.56 -5.08 0.55
N GLU A 57 18.40 -4.85 1.55
CA GLU A 57 19.86 -4.92 1.44
C GLU A 57 20.45 -5.56 2.70
N ARG A 58 21.62 -6.20 2.58
CA ARG A 58 22.33 -6.76 3.74
C ARG A 58 22.69 -5.62 4.71
N GLY A 59 22.44 -5.84 6.01
CA GLY A 59 22.74 -4.88 7.08
C GLY A 59 21.57 -3.95 7.46
N LYS A 60 20.47 -3.96 6.71
CA LYS A 60 19.24 -3.21 7.05
C LYS A 60 18.27 -4.04 7.89
N TYR A 61 17.30 -3.38 8.51
CA TYR A 61 16.20 -4.07 9.17
C TYR A 61 15.41 -4.88 8.16
N ALA A 62 15.05 -6.11 8.54
CA ALA A 62 14.15 -6.95 7.77
C ALA A 62 12.69 -6.52 8.01
N ASP A 63 12.38 -5.29 7.59
CA ASP A 63 11.06 -4.67 7.63
C ASP A 63 10.41 -4.80 6.25
N LEU A 64 9.49 -5.75 6.11
CA LEU A 64 8.96 -6.19 4.82
C LEU A 64 7.45 -6.42 4.90
N VAL A 65 6.77 -6.19 3.78
CA VAL A 65 5.39 -6.61 3.57
C VAL A 65 5.33 -7.49 2.33
N VAL A 66 4.73 -8.67 2.48
CA VAL A 66 4.39 -9.55 1.35
C VAL A 66 2.93 -9.30 1.01
N LEU A 67 2.65 -8.91 -0.23
CA LEU A 67 1.29 -8.64 -0.70
C LEU A 67 0.72 -9.88 -1.41
N ASN A 68 -0.59 -10.03 -1.34
CA ASN A 68 -1.35 -11.10 -2.00
C ASN A 68 -1.52 -10.90 -3.52
N GLY A 69 -0.65 -10.09 -4.13
CA GLY A 69 -0.69 -9.74 -5.54
C GLY A 69 0.45 -8.81 -5.94
N ASP A 70 0.63 -8.65 -7.24
CA ASP A 70 1.69 -7.83 -7.81
C ASP A 70 1.25 -6.36 -7.94
N TYR A 71 1.78 -5.51 -7.04
CA TYR A 71 1.60 -4.06 -7.09
C TYR A 71 2.04 -3.44 -8.43
N MET A 72 3.02 -4.04 -9.10
CA MET A 72 3.57 -3.56 -10.36
C MET A 72 2.76 -3.99 -11.58
N ALA A 73 1.79 -4.88 -11.43
CA ALA A 73 0.96 -5.39 -12.54
C ALA A 73 -0.55 -5.19 -12.35
N VAL A 74 -1.03 -5.03 -11.11
CA VAL A 74 -2.47 -4.80 -10.83
C VAL A 74 -2.98 -3.51 -11.50
N ALA A 75 -4.26 -3.48 -11.85
CA ALA A 75 -4.92 -2.28 -12.36
C ALA A 75 -4.94 -1.16 -11.30
N ASP A 76 -4.83 0.11 -11.71
CA ASP A 76 -4.69 1.24 -10.80
C ASP A 76 -5.89 1.39 -9.84
N ASP A 77 -7.10 1.11 -10.32
CA ASP A 77 -8.35 1.13 -9.56
C ASP A 77 -8.53 -0.07 -8.60
N ARG A 78 -7.56 -1.00 -8.61
CA ARG A 78 -7.56 -2.23 -7.80
C ARG A 78 -6.38 -2.29 -6.83
N ILE A 79 -5.47 -1.31 -6.85
CA ILE A 79 -4.30 -1.25 -5.95
C ILE A 79 -4.72 -1.32 -4.48
N ASP A 80 -5.82 -0.66 -4.11
CA ASP A 80 -6.34 -0.61 -2.73
C ASP A 80 -7.04 -1.90 -2.27
N GLU A 81 -7.14 -2.89 -3.15
CA GLU A 81 -7.62 -4.22 -2.81
C GLU A 81 -6.51 -5.17 -2.37
N LEU A 82 -5.25 -4.86 -2.71
CA LEU A 82 -4.10 -5.63 -2.26
C LEU A 82 -4.05 -5.66 -0.73
N GLN A 83 -3.78 -6.84 -0.19
CA GLN A 83 -3.69 -7.09 1.24
C GLN A 83 -2.34 -7.70 1.56
N PRO A 84 -1.79 -7.40 2.76
CA PRO A 84 -0.63 -8.12 3.23
C PRO A 84 -1.02 -9.60 3.45
N ASP A 85 -0.26 -10.53 2.87
CA ASP A 85 -0.24 -11.92 3.30
C ASP A 85 0.68 -12.08 4.51
N MET A 86 1.72 -11.24 4.62
CA MET A 86 2.66 -11.26 5.74
C MET A 86 3.24 -9.87 5.99
N THR A 87 3.49 -9.55 7.27
CA THR A 87 4.28 -8.39 7.67
C THR A 87 5.40 -8.83 8.60
N ILE A 88 6.62 -8.41 8.29
CA ILE A 88 7.83 -8.73 9.02
C ILE A 88 8.40 -7.41 9.54
N VAL A 89 8.73 -7.35 10.83
CA VAL A 89 9.38 -6.20 11.47
C VAL A 89 10.59 -6.69 12.24
N GLY A 90 11.76 -6.14 11.95
CA GLY A 90 13.03 -6.54 12.55
C GLY A 90 13.34 -8.02 12.37
N GLY A 91 12.88 -8.63 11.27
CA GLY A 91 13.04 -10.06 11.00
C GLY A 91 12.06 -10.98 11.74
N LYS A 92 11.08 -10.44 12.46
CA LYS A 92 10.01 -11.21 13.11
C LYS A 92 8.71 -11.06 12.34
N VAL A 93 8.03 -12.17 12.06
CA VAL A 93 6.67 -12.15 11.52
C VAL A 93 5.74 -11.60 12.61
N VAL A 94 5.15 -10.42 12.37
CA VAL A 94 4.20 -9.77 13.28
C VAL A 94 2.76 -9.89 12.82
N PHE A 95 2.58 -10.22 11.53
CA PHE A 95 1.28 -10.51 10.94
C PHE A 95 1.45 -11.57 9.86
N GLU A 96 0.52 -12.52 9.84
CA GLU A 96 0.38 -13.52 8.79
C GLU A 96 -1.12 -13.74 8.54
N ALA A 97 -1.54 -13.63 7.29
CA ALA A 97 -2.92 -13.90 6.92
C ALA A 97 -3.21 -15.39 7.11
N LYS A 98 -4.38 -15.74 7.66
CA LYS A 98 -4.82 -17.13 7.69
C LYS A 98 -4.95 -17.62 6.25
N SER A 99 -4.35 -18.77 5.95
CA SER A 99 -4.52 -19.44 4.66
C SER A 99 -6.01 -19.52 4.32
N ARG A 100 -6.38 -19.00 3.15
CA ARG A 100 -7.76 -19.04 2.64
C ARG A 100 -8.11 -20.41 2.09
#